data_AF-A0A7S1FYQ5-F1
#
_entry.id   AF-A0A7S1FYQ5-F1
#
_cell.length_a   1.000
_cell.length_b   1.000
_cell.length_c   1.000
_cell.angle_alpha   90.00
_cell.angle_beta   90.00
_cell.angle_gamma   90.00
#
_symmetry.space_group_name_H-M   'P 1'
#
loop_
_entity.id
_entity.type
_entity.pdbx_description
1 polymer ?
#
loop_
_entity_poly.entity_id
_entity_poly.type
_entity_poly.pdbx_seq_one_letter_code
_entity_poly.pdbx_strand_id
1 'polypeptide(L)'
;MATTNISALCVRSSMTDPSNDVPDMGYIMVNKTSPVCDPSPAPSLSPSSSPAAAPMRINVPDPGTVPTIAPTSTAAPSSAPTCNDADEYCEVIIVGGKALSLCEYLKDLKITDNRRYKRRCNGRQYKILVRYVTDACPYLEDTPYETAKASHCDSDGNYIGDLDDLGRPVILIDYSEICPATCEVC
;
A
#
# COMPACT_ATOMS: atom_id res chain seq x y z
N MET A 1 -70.07 14.94 -12.49
CA MET A 1 -69.22 16.01 -11.91
C MET A 1 -68.29 15.36 -10.90
N ALA A 2 -66.97 15.49 -10.94
CA ALA A 2 -66.10 16.04 -11.98
C ALA A 2 -64.83 15.17 -12.10
N THR A 3 -64.28 15.07 -13.31
CA THR A 3 -63.05 14.32 -13.63
C THR A 3 -61.86 15.25 -13.67
N THR A 4 -60.71 14.83 -13.13
CA THR A 4 -59.42 15.44 -13.43
C THR A 4 -58.38 14.36 -13.74
N ASN A 5 -58.06 14.23 -15.03
CA ASN A 5 -56.87 13.50 -15.50
C ASN A 5 -55.63 14.34 -15.23
N ILE A 6 -54.50 13.71 -14.89
CA ILE A 6 -53.18 14.27 -15.12
C ILE A 6 -52.32 13.20 -15.80
N SER A 7 -52.20 13.31 -17.12
CA SER A 7 -51.20 12.58 -17.90
C SER A 7 -49.93 13.42 -17.97
N ALA A 8 -48.77 12.84 -17.67
CA ALA A 8 -47.47 13.50 -17.87
C ALA A 8 -46.43 12.52 -18.45
N LEU A 9 -46.37 12.51 -19.78
CA LEU A 9 -45.18 12.35 -20.63
C LEU A 9 -44.08 11.37 -20.19
N CYS A 10 -44.00 10.25 -20.91
CA CYS A 10 -42.73 9.54 -21.09
C CYS A 10 -41.73 10.46 -21.81
N VAL A 11 -40.61 10.79 -21.17
CA VAL A 11 -39.40 11.25 -21.86
C VAL A 11 -38.50 10.05 -22.10
N ARG A 12 -38.27 9.77 -23.38
CA ARG A 12 -37.40 8.69 -23.86
C ARG A 12 -36.01 9.28 -24.10
N SER A 13 -35.11 9.16 -23.14
CA SER A 13 -33.68 9.47 -23.34
C SER A 13 -32.92 8.20 -23.73
N SER A 14 -32.11 8.32 -24.78
CA SER A 14 -31.50 7.21 -25.50
C SER A 14 -30.27 6.63 -24.81
N MET A 15 -29.94 5.41 -25.21
CA MET A 15 -28.75 4.64 -24.84
C MET A 15 -27.42 5.42 -24.93
N THR A 16 -26.65 5.40 -23.84
CA THR A 16 -25.20 5.15 -23.87
C THR A 16 -24.76 4.50 -22.55
N ASP A 17 -24.70 3.16 -22.53
CA ASP A 17 -23.64 2.45 -21.80
C ASP A 17 -22.36 2.50 -22.68
N PRO A 18 -21.12 2.36 -22.14
CA PRO A 18 -20.79 1.64 -20.91
C PRO A 18 -20.01 2.46 -19.88
N SER A 19 -20.57 2.64 -18.69
CA SER A 19 -19.75 2.96 -17.51
C SER A 19 -20.37 2.39 -16.24
N ASN A 20 -20.44 1.05 -16.18
CA ASN A 20 -20.49 0.32 -14.91
C ASN A 20 -19.15 0.46 -14.15
N ASP A 21 -18.77 1.70 -13.84
CA ASP A 21 -18.05 1.99 -12.60
C ASP A 21 -19.09 1.88 -11.48
N VAL A 22 -19.52 0.65 -11.20
CA VAL A 22 -20.15 0.32 -9.93
C VAL A 22 -19.16 0.80 -8.86
N PRO A 23 -19.57 1.61 -7.88
CA PRO A 23 -18.75 1.88 -6.71
C PRO A 23 -18.69 0.60 -5.88
N ASP A 24 -17.85 -0.32 -6.34
CA ASP A 24 -17.42 -1.56 -5.69
C ASP A 24 -16.48 -1.15 -4.53
N MET A 25 -17.08 -0.41 -3.61
CA MET A 25 -16.45 0.14 -2.42
C MET A 25 -16.71 -0.89 -1.34
N GLY A 26 -15.78 -1.84 -1.21
CA GLY A 26 -15.73 -2.70 -0.03
C GLY A 26 -15.52 -1.86 1.22
N TYR A 27 -16.61 -1.50 1.90
CA TYR A 27 -16.57 -0.92 3.23
C TYR A 27 -16.34 -2.06 4.23
N ILE A 28 -15.15 -2.15 4.81
CA ILE A 28 -14.93 -3.01 5.98
C ILE A 28 -15.27 -2.19 7.23
N MET A 29 -16.32 -2.62 7.94
CA MET A 29 -16.53 -2.18 9.31
C MET A 29 -15.59 -2.98 10.21
N VAL A 30 -14.47 -2.38 10.61
CA VAL A 30 -13.50 -3.02 11.50
C VAL A 30 -14.09 -3.12 12.92
N ASN A 31 -14.72 -4.25 13.22
CA ASN A 31 -15.19 -4.57 14.56
C ASN A 31 -14.07 -5.31 15.31
N LYS A 32 -13.27 -4.57 16.11
CA LYS A 32 -12.03 -5.03 16.76
C LYS A 32 -12.21 -6.37 17.49
N THR A 33 -11.83 -7.45 16.81
CA THR A 33 -11.79 -8.82 17.32
C THR A 33 -10.48 -9.41 16.80
N SER A 34 -9.43 -9.33 17.61
CA SER A 34 -8.05 -9.55 17.16
C SER A 34 -7.81 -10.99 16.67
N PRO A 35 -7.25 -11.20 15.45
CA PRO A 35 -6.66 -12.47 15.09
C PRO A 35 -5.28 -12.58 15.75
N VAL A 36 -5.05 -13.68 16.48
CA VAL A 36 -3.72 -14.00 17.04
C VAL A 36 -2.93 -14.72 15.96
N CYS A 37 -1.90 -14.07 15.41
CA CYS A 37 -0.95 -14.72 14.51
C CYS A 37 0.11 -15.48 15.34
N ASP A 38 0.09 -16.80 15.23
CA ASP A 38 1.03 -17.72 15.90
C ASP A 38 2.36 -17.77 15.10
N PRO A 39 3.52 -17.40 15.66
CA PRO A 39 4.78 -17.34 14.92
C PRO A 39 5.37 -18.74 14.67
N SER A 40 5.37 -19.15 13.41
CA SER A 40 5.99 -20.41 12.96
C SER A 40 7.52 -20.41 13.17
N PRO A 41 8.13 -21.49 13.70
CA PRO A 41 9.56 -21.50 14.05
C PRO A 41 10.49 -21.59 12.83
N ALA A 42 11.59 -20.84 12.89
CA ALA A 42 12.57 -20.70 11.82
C ALA A 42 13.45 -21.97 11.59
N PRO A 43 13.96 -22.20 10.35
CA PRO A 43 14.86 -23.31 10.05
C PRO A 43 16.28 -23.09 10.61
N SER A 44 16.86 -24.16 11.15
CA SER A 44 18.22 -24.17 11.70
C SER A 44 19.29 -24.26 10.60
N LEU A 45 20.25 -23.34 10.60
CA LEU A 45 21.41 -23.37 9.71
C LEU A 45 22.64 -23.95 10.43
N SER A 46 23.21 -25.00 9.87
CA SER A 46 24.44 -25.64 10.36
C SER A 46 25.69 -24.92 9.83
N PRO A 47 26.80 -24.82 10.59
CA PRO A 47 28.02 -24.17 10.15
C PRO A 47 28.85 -25.04 9.20
N SER A 48 29.48 -24.41 8.19
CA SER A 48 30.45 -25.06 7.30
C SER A 48 31.89 -24.60 7.61
N SER A 49 32.84 -25.50 7.41
CA SER A 49 34.20 -25.49 7.97
C SER A 49 35.26 -24.71 7.18
N SER A 50 36.28 -24.23 7.89
CA SER A 50 37.59 -23.78 7.36
C SER A 50 38.42 -24.95 6.80
N PRO A 51 39.43 -24.72 5.94
CA PRO A 51 40.77 -24.22 6.33
C PRO A 51 41.25 -23.06 5.40
N ALA A 52 42.52 -22.61 5.26
CA ALA A 52 43.85 -23.08 5.71
C ALA A 52 44.87 -21.91 5.85
N ALA A 53 46.16 -22.25 6.07
CA ALA A 53 47.34 -21.36 5.99
C ALA A 53 47.90 -21.28 4.53
N ALA A 54 48.93 -20.51 4.14
CA ALA A 54 50.16 -20.08 4.83
C ALA A 54 50.86 -18.87 4.11
N PRO A 55 52.05 -18.37 4.55
CA PRO A 55 52.56 -17.03 4.21
C PRO A 55 53.62 -16.98 3.09
N MET A 56 53.98 -15.77 2.61
CA MET A 56 55.39 -15.38 2.40
C MET A 56 55.60 -13.86 2.26
N ARG A 57 56.87 -13.44 2.16
CA ARG A 57 57.38 -12.08 2.45
C ARG A 57 58.25 -11.54 1.29
N ILE A 58 58.33 -10.20 1.20
CA ILE A 58 59.40 -9.37 0.57
C ILE A 58 59.41 -9.27 -0.97
N ASN A 59 59.27 -8.03 -1.48
CA ASN A 59 60.27 -7.40 -2.37
C ASN A 59 60.11 -5.87 -2.45
N VAL A 60 61.25 -5.16 -2.40
CA VAL A 60 61.52 -3.71 -2.56
C VAL A 60 63.01 -3.63 -2.95
N PRO A 61 63.54 -2.70 -3.78
CA PRO A 61 62.96 -1.55 -4.53
C PRO A 61 62.95 -1.84 -6.06
N ASP A 62 62.90 -0.94 -7.07
CA ASP A 62 63.18 0.51 -7.20
C ASP A 62 62.42 1.14 -8.43
N PRO A 63 62.78 2.25 -9.11
CA PRO A 63 61.79 3.29 -9.46
C PRO A 63 61.42 3.33 -10.95
N GLY A 64 60.12 3.52 -11.26
CA GLY A 64 59.66 3.49 -12.66
C GLY A 64 58.33 4.21 -12.92
N THR A 65 58.45 5.38 -13.53
CA THR A 65 57.37 6.23 -14.09
C THR A 65 56.34 5.48 -14.96
N VAL A 66 55.08 5.36 -14.49
CA VAL A 66 53.86 5.39 -15.31
C VAL A 66 52.70 5.96 -14.47
N PRO A 67 51.89 6.91 -14.98
CA PRO A 67 50.64 7.29 -14.33
C PRO A 67 49.60 6.19 -14.55
N THR A 68 49.54 5.19 -13.67
CA THR A 68 48.44 4.24 -13.62
C THR A 68 47.18 4.99 -13.21
N ILE A 69 46.31 5.27 -14.20
CA ILE A 69 44.94 5.73 -13.97
C ILE A 69 44.29 4.67 -13.08
N ALA A 70 44.01 5.02 -11.83
CA ALA A 70 43.26 4.17 -10.95
C ALA A 70 41.91 3.87 -11.62
N PRO A 71 41.44 2.61 -11.66
CA PRO A 71 40.04 2.37 -11.93
C PRO A 71 39.27 3.00 -10.78
N THR A 72 38.73 4.20 -11.02
CA THR A 72 37.71 4.79 -10.15
C THR A 72 36.54 3.83 -10.20
N SER A 73 36.53 2.88 -9.27
CA SER A 73 35.39 2.03 -9.00
C SER A 73 34.34 2.92 -8.33
N THR A 74 33.71 3.75 -9.16
CA THR A 74 32.42 4.35 -8.86
C THR A 74 31.43 3.19 -8.85
N ALA A 75 31.46 2.42 -7.77
CA ALA A 75 30.30 1.68 -7.33
C ALA A 75 29.23 2.74 -7.08
N ALA A 76 28.45 3.04 -8.11
CA ALA A 76 27.27 3.86 -7.95
C ALA A 76 26.44 3.19 -6.87
N PRO A 77 26.12 3.87 -5.75
CA PRO A 77 25.05 3.44 -4.91
C PRO A 77 23.78 3.66 -5.72
N SER A 78 23.47 2.69 -6.59
CA SER A 78 22.11 2.48 -7.08
C SER A 78 21.35 1.91 -5.89
N SER A 79 21.13 2.78 -4.91
CA SER A 79 20.18 2.63 -3.81
C SER A 79 18.79 2.69 -4.43
N ALA A 80 18.49 1.71 -5.28
CA ALA A 80 17.13 1.38 -5.59
C ALA A 80 16.47 1.12 -4.23
N PRO A 81 15.41 1.87 -3.89
CA PRO A 81 14.74 1.72 -2.62
C PRO A 81 14.33 0.25 -2.48
N THR A 82 14.89 -0.43 -1.48
CA THR A 82 14.60 -1.84 -1.24
C THR A 82 13.21 -1.94 -0.66
N CYS A 83 12.20 -2.04 -1.53
CA CYS A 83 10.79 -2.24 -1.23
C CYS A 83 10.48 -3.60 -0.56
N ASN A 84 11.50 -4.28 -0.02
CA ASN A 84 11.35 -5.61 0.57
C ASN A 84 10.42 -5.49 1.78
N ASP A 85 9.44 -6.39 1.82
CA ASP A 85 8.48 -6.55 2.91
C ASP A 85 7.53 -5.35 3.17
N ALA A 86 7.61 -4.27 2.38
CA ALA A 86 6.78 -3.08 2.54
C ALA A 86 5.28 -3.28 2.18
N ASP A 87 4.91 -4.41 1.56
CA ASP A 87 3.53 -4.83 1.30
C ASP A 87 2.99 -5.82 2.38
N GLU A 88 3.69 -6.05 3.51
CA GLU A 88 3.31 -7.06 4.51
C GLU A 88 1.96 -6.75 5.20
N TYR A 89 1.66 -5.47 5.44
CA TYR A 89 0.41 -5.02 6.05
C TYR A 89 -0.59 -4.56 4.98
N CYS A 90 -1.30 -5.51 4.36
CA CYS A 90 -2.16 -5.23 3.23
C CYS A 90 -3.66 -5.42 3.51
N GLU A 91 -4.44 -4.38 3.25
CA GLU A 91 -5.89 -4.36 3.49
C GLU A 91 -6.66 -5.34 2.58
N VAL A 92 -7.78 -5.82 3.12
CA VAL A 92 -8.74 -6.63 2.36
C VAL A 92 -9.77 -5.70 1.74
N ILE A 93 -10.05 -5.88 0.45
CA ILE A 93 -11.07 -5.14 -0.28
C ILE A 93 -12.12 -6.10 -0.84
N ILE A 94 -13.34 -5.60 -1.05
CA ILE A 94 -14.36 -6.34 -1.80
C ILE A 94 -14.32 -5.89 -3.26
N VAL A 95 -14.13 -6.84 -4.18
CA VAL A 95 -14.20 -6.63 -5.62
C VAL A 95 -15.05 -7.73 -6.26
N GLY A 96 -16.09 -7.37 -7.00
CA GLY A 96 -17.04 -8.30 -7.60
C GLY A 96 -17.76 -9.18 -6.58
N GLY A 97 -17.95 -8.68 -5.35
CA GLY A 97 -18.49 -9.45 -4.23
C GLY A 97 -17.53 -10.47 -3.61
N LYS A 98 -16.24 -10.45 -3.96
CA LYS A 98 -15.19 -11.31 -3.38
C LYS A 98 -14.24 -10.48 -2.51
N ALA A 99 -13.87 -11.02 -1.35
CA ALA A 99 -12.78 -10.49 -0.55
C ALA A 99 -11.43 -10.86 -1.16
N LEU A 100 -10.57 -9.87 -1.42
CA LEU A 100 -9.22 -10.01 -1.98
C LEU A 100 -8.26 -9.08 -1.26
N SER A 101 -6.97 -9.40 -1.21
CA SER A 101 -5.95 -8.43 -0.77
C SER A 101 -5.83 -7.29 -1.78
N LEU A 102 -5.73 -6.03 -1.32
CA LEU A 102 -5.51 -4.87 -2.18
C LEU A 102 -4.22 -5.02 -3.01
N CYS A 103 -3.15 -5.55 -2.40
CA CYS A 103 -1.86 -5.77 -3.04
C CYS A 103 -1.98 -6.80 -4.18
N GLU A 104 -2.69 -7.91 -3.92
CA GLU A 104 -2.95 -8.95 -4.92
C GLU A 104 -3.80 -8.40 -6.07
N TYR A 105 -4.89 -7.70 -5.76
CA TYR A 105 -5.73 -7.04 -6.76
C TYR A 105 -4.94 -6.04 -7.62
N LEU A 106 -4.05 -5.24 -7.02
CA LEU A 106 -3.20 -4.29 -7.77
C LEU A 106 -2.13 -5.00 -8.61
N LYS A 107 -1.57 -6.13 -8.15
CA LYS A 107 -0.65 -6.99 -8.94
C LYS A 107 -1.36 -7.58 -10.17
N ASP A 108 -2.55 -8.13 -10.01
CA ASP A 108 -3.38 -8.61 -11.12
C ASP A 108 -3.76 -7.49 -12.09
N LEU A 109 -4.12 -6.31 -11.55
CA LEU A 109 -4.46 -5.14 -12.36
C LEU A 109 -3.26 -4.60 -13.13
N LYS A 110 -2.03 -4.70 -12.60
CA LYS A 110 -0.79 -4.32 -13.29
C LYS A 110 -0.54 -5.17 -14.54
N ILE A 111 -0.84 -6.47 -14.46
CA ILE A 111 -0.72 -7.43 -15.57
C ILE A 111 -1.85 -7.22 -16.60
N THR A 112 -3.09 -7.02 -16.13
CA THR A 112 -4.30 -7.02 -16.99
C THR A 112 -4.64 -5.65 -17.60
N ASP A 113 -4.51 -4.55 -16.85
CA ASP A 113 -4.76 -3.17 -17.31
C ASP A 113 -3.84 -2.18 -16.55
N ASN A 114 -2.59 -2.08 -17.01
CA ASN A 114 -1.59 -1.16 -16.47
C ASN A 114 -2.09 0.31 -16.40
N ARG A 115 -3.01 0.73 -17.28
CA ARG A 115 -3.59 2.08 -17.26
C ARG A 115 -4.61 2.26 -16.13
N ARG A 116 -5.35 1.21 -15.74
CA ARG A 116 -6.15 1.22 -14.51
C ARG A 116 -5.25 1.13 -13.28
N TYR A 117 -4.26 0.25 -13.27
CA TYR A 117 -3.30 0.11 -12.15
C TYR A 117 -2.66 1.46 -11.78
N LYS A 118 -2.05 2.19 -12.74
CA LYS A 118 -1.45 3.51 -12.45
C LYS A 118 -2.45 4.55 -11.93
N ARG A 119 -3.71 4.51 -12.39
CA ARG A 119 -4.78 5.38 -11.88
C ARG A 119 -5.29 4.96 -10.50
N ARG A 120 -5.15 3.69 -10.10
CA ARG A 120 -5.49 3.22 -8.76
C ARG A 120 -4.40 3.63 -7.77
N CYS A 121 -3.13 3.33 -8.04
CA CYS A 121 -2.02 3.70 -7.15
C CYS A 121 -1.93 5.22 -6.90
N ASN A 122 -2.11 6.05 -7.93
CA ASN A 122 -1.85 7.49 -7.84
C ASN A 122 -3.12 8.34 -7.58
N GLY A 123 -4.26 7.73 -7.25
CA GLY A 123 -5.54 8.45 -7.21
C GLY A 123 -6.74 7.69 -6.68
N ARG A 124 -6.53 6.57 -5.99
CA ARG A 124 -7.56 5.94 -5.16
C ARG A 124 -7.08 5.81 -3.72
N GLN A 125 -8.06 6.03 -2.85
CA GLN A 125 -7.94 5.89 -1.42
C GLN A 125 -8.84 4.73 -0.97
N TYR A 126 -8.37 3.98 0.00
CA TYR A 126 -9.17 3.05 0.78
C TYR A 126 -9.91 3.86 1.85
N LYS A 127 -11.20 3.56 2.05
CA LYS A 127 -12.06 4.27 2.99
C LYS A 127 -12.46 3.32 4.11
N ILE A 128 -12.05 3.66 5.33
CA ILE A 128 -12.37 2.92 6.55
C ILE A 128 -13.38 3.73 7.35
N LEU A 129 -14.38 3.03 7.90
CA LEU A 129 -15.36 3.61 8.82
C LEU A 129 -15.11 3.05 10.22
N VAL A 130 -14.59 3.90 11.11
CA VAL A 130 -14.39 3.53 12.52
C VAL A 130 -15.67 3.78 13.29
N ARG A 131 -15.97 2.94 14.28
CA ARG A 131 -17.26 3.00 14.99
C ARG A 131 -17.40 4.22 15.91
N TYR A 132 -16.30 4.66 16.52
CA TYR A 132 -16.26 5.76 17.49
C TYR A 132 -15.06 6.67 17.23
N VAL A 133 -15.20 7.97 17.49
CA VAL A 133 -14.14 8.98 17.28
C VAL A 133 -12.90 8.70 18.13
N THR A 134 -13.09 8.20 19.35
CA THR A 134 -12.03 7.79 20.29
C THR A 134 -11.14 6.67 19.78
N ASP A 135 -11.62 5.88 18.82
CA ASP A 135 -10.96 4.64 18.38
C ASP A 135 -10.18 4.85 17.08
N ALA A 136 -10.34 5.99 16.40
CA ALA A 136 -9.76 6.24 15.08
C ALA A 136 -8.25 6.46 15.11
N CYS A 137 -7.75 7.29 16.04
CA CYS A 137 -6.31 7.49 16.19
C CYS A 137 -5.60 6.27 16.78
N PRO A 138 -6.13 5.59 17.82
CA PRO A 138 -5.60 4.29 18.25
C PRO A 138 -5.57 3.22 17.15
N TYR A 139 -6.57 3.21 16.25
CA TYR A 139 -6.52 2.33 15.07
C TYR A 139 -5.35 2.69 14.14
N LEU A 140 -5.11 3.98 13.87
CA LEU A 140 -3.99 4.42 13.04
C LEU A 140 -2.62 4.19 13.70
N GLU A 141 -2.53 4.28 15.03
CA GLU A 141 -1.33 3.94 15.80
C GLU A 141 -0.97 2.46 15.78
N ASP A 142 -1.97 1.57 15.69
CA ASP A 142 -1.81 0.11 15.54
C ASP A 142 -1.44 -0.29 14.08
N THR A 143 -1.24 0.65 13.15
CA THR A 143 -1.00 0.42 11.71
C THR A 143 0.24 1.15 11.16
N PRO A 144 0.84 0.72 10.03
CA PRO A 144 1.97 1.42 9.42
C PRO A 144 1.60 2.66 8.59
N TYR A 145 0.38 3.19 8.75
CA TYR A 145 -0.18 4.25 7.90
C TYR A 145 0.16 5.66 8.44
N GLU A 146 1.44 6.00 8.42
CA GLU A 146 1.96 7.26 8.98
C GLU A 146 1.42 8.53 8.27
N THR A 147 1.10 8.47 6.97
CA THR A 147 0.53 9.62 6.23
C THR A 147 -0.96 9.78 6.56
N ALA A 148 -1.70 8.68 6.66
CA ALA A 148 -3.06 8.69 7.17
C ALA A 148 -3.10 9.18 8.64
N LYS A 149 -2.20 8.71 9.50
CA LYS A 149 -2.06 9.17 10.88
C LYS A 149 -1.82 10.68 10.96
N ALA A 150 -0.83 11.20 10.22
CA ALA A 150 -0.49 12.62 10.22
C ALA A 150 -1.56 13.54 9.61
N SER A 151 -2.48 13.01 8.80
CA SER A 151 -3.58 13.77 8.19
C SER A 151 -4.90 13.69 8.96
N HIS A 152 -5.12 12.64 9.74
CA HIS A 152 -6.38 12.38 10.46
C HIS A 152 -6.29 12.56 11.99
N CYS A 153 -5.09 12.70 12.56
CA CYS A 153 -4.88 12.85 14.00
C CYS A 153 -4.03 14.07 14.36
N ASP A 154 -4.36 14.74 15.47
CA ASP A 154 -3.54 15.82 16.02
C ASP A 154 -2.39 15.30 16.93
N SER A 155 -1.56 16.21 17.45
CA SER A 155 -0.45 15.88 18.35
C SER A 155 -0.87 15.33 19.71
N ASP A 156 -2.14 15.52 20.10
CA ASP A 156 -2.69 15.09 21.37
C ASP A 156 -3.44 13.74 21.25
N GLY A 157 -3.47 13.16 20.05
CA GLY A 157 -4.11 11.88 19.73
C GLY A 157 -5.60 11.98 19.43
N ASN A 158 -6.15 13.18 19.22
CA ASN A 158 -7.56 13.35 18.84
C ASN A 158 -7.73 13.21 17.32
N TYR A 159 -8.85 12.62 16.91
CA TYR A 159 -9.23 12.55 15.50
C TYR A 159 -9.73 13.91 15.00
N ILE A 160 -9.11 14.40 13.93
CA ILE A 160 -9.39 15.69 13.28
C ILE A 160 -9.89 15.56 11.83
N GLY A 161 -10.06 14.33 11.33
CA GLY A 161 -10.55 14.05 9.98
C GLY A 161 -12.08 14.17 9.82
N ASP A 162 -12.56 13.76 8.65
CA ASP A 162 -13.98 13.84 8.29
C ASP A 162 -14.85 12.86 9.10
N LEU A 163 -16.09 13.28 9.40
CA LEU A 163 -17.13 12.42 9.97
C LEU A 163 -18.21 12.15 8.92
N ASP A 164 -18.82 10.96 8.95
CA ASP A 164 -20.01 10.65 8.15
C ASP A 164 -21.30 11.23 8.76
N ASP A 165 -22.43 11.07 8.07
CA ASP A 165 -23.76 11.54 8.50
C ASP A 165 -24.22 10.97 9.86
N LEU A 166 -23.55 9.94 10.39
CA LEU A 166 -23.81 9.30 11.68
C LEU A 166 -22.76 9.67 12.74
N GLY A 167 -21.85 10.61 12.46
CA GLY A 167 -20.78 11.04 13.35
C GLY A 167 -19.62 10.05 13.48
N ARG A 168 -19.46 9.14 12.52
CA ARG A 168 -18.38 8.13 12.52
C ARG A 168 -17.16 8.62 11.74
N PRO A 169 -15.92 8.43 12.26
CA PRO A 169 -14.69 8.75 11.53
C PRO A 169 -14.60 8.10 10.15
N VAL A 170 -14.19 8.90 9.17
CA VAL A 170 -13.91 8.52 7.79
C VAL A 170 -12.40 8.62 7.55
N ILE A 171 -11.70 7.53 7.81
CA ILE A 171 -10.27 7.45 7.50
C ILE A 171 -10.10 7.17 6.01
N LEU A 172 -9.28 7.98 5.36
CA LEU A 172 -8.89 7.83 3.96
C LEU A 172 -7.39 7.57 3.89
N ILE A 173 -7.00 6.45 3.27
CA ILE A 173 -5.61 5.97 3.18
C ILE A 173 -5.27 5.75 1.71
N ASP A 174 -4.14 6.27 1.23
CA ASP A 174 -3.77 6.14 -0.18
C ASP A 174 -3.40 4.69 -0.53
N TYR A 175 -3.77 4.21 -1.73
CA TYR A 175 -3.39 2.85 -2.15
C TYR A 175 -1.86 2.66 -2.23
N SER A 176 -1.11 3.72 -2.50
CA SER A 176 0.36 3.74 -2.44
C SER A 176 0.93 3.65 -1.02
N GLU A 177 0.16 4.00 0.00
CA GLU A 177 0.55 3.86 1.41
C GLU A 177 0.30 2.43 1.93
N ILE A 178 -0.74 1.76 1.43
CA ILE A 178 -1.05 0.36 1.76
C ILE A 178 -0.19 -0.64 0.97
N CYS A 179 0.16 -0.30 -0.27
CA CYS A 179 0.88 -1.21 -1.18
C CYS A 179 2.10 -0.53 -1.83
N PRO A 180 3.03 0.05 -1.05
CA PRO A 180 4.12 0.89 -1.58
C PRO A 180 5.05 0.14 -2.55
N ALA A 181 5.32 -1.15 -2.31
CA ALA A 181 6.14 -1.97 -3.21
C ALA A 181 5.37 -2.31 -4.49
N THR A 182 4.09 -2.68 -4.35
CA THR A 182 3.23 -2.95 -5.52
C THR A 182 3.07 -1.73 -6.42
N CYS A 183 2.94 -0.54 -5.82
CA CYS A 183 2.70 0.73 -6.50
C CYS A 183 3.96 1.47 -6.98
N GLU A 184 5.17 0.96 -6.71
CA GLU A 184 6.45 1.57 -7.13
C GLU A 184 6.67 2.98 -6.50
N VAL A 185 6.31 3.15 -5.22
CA VAL A 185 6.39 4.43 -4.47
C VAL A 185 7.45 4.42 -3.36
N CYS A 186 7.96 3.23 -3.01
CA CYS A 186 9.30 3.09 -2.45
C CYS A 186 10.34 3.68 -3.42
#